data_AF-A0A7W7QMU6-F1
#
_entry.id   AF-A0A7W7QMU6-F1
#
_cell.length_a   1.000
_cell.length_b   1.000
_cell.length_c   1.000
_cell.angle_alpha   90.00
_cell.angle_beta   90.00
_cell.angle_gamma   90.00
#
_symmetry.space_group_name_H-M   'P 1'
#
loop_
_entity.id
_entity.type
_entity.pdbx_description
1 polymer ?
#
loop_
_entity_poly.entity_id
_entity_poly.type
_entity_poly.pdbx_seq_one_letter_code
_entity_poly.pdbx_strand_id
1 'polypeptide(L)' 'MRAFALVQEIDEGETEVVAYGLELPTGIAATVGVVQGFGRWQSARNAAKRLHSDLVWLT' A
#
# COMPACT_ATOMS: atom_id res chain seq x y z
N MET A 1 -4.52 -4.51 14.25
CA MET A 1 -4.45 -3.64 13.06
C MET A 1 -2.99 -3.29 12.85
N ARG A 2 -2.51 -3.30 11.60
CA ARG A 2 -1.10 -3.00 11.28
C ARG A 2 -1.05 -1.97 10.15
N ALA A 3 -0.16 -1.00 10.26
CA ALA A 3 0.05 -0.01 9.21
C ALA A 3 1.08 -0.50 8.19
N PHE A 4 0.91 -0.09 6.94
CA PHE A 4 1.85 -0.37 5.85
C PHE A 4 1.93 0.81 4.88
N ALA A 5 3.02 0.87 4.13
CA ALA A 5 3.19 1.72 2.96
C ALA A 5 3.29 0.85 1.71
N LEU A 6 2.78 1.38 0.59
CA LEU A 6 3.01 0.85 -0.75
C LEU A 6 4.01 1.76 -1.46
N VAL A 7 5.08 1.17 -1.95
CA VAL A 7 6.18 1.92 -2.56
C VAL A 7 6.43 1.47 -3.99
N GLN A 8 6.84 2.39 -4.84
CA GLN A 8 7.24 2.11 -6.23
C GLN A 8 8.63 2.65 -6.48
N GLU A 9 9.41 1.91 -7.27
CA GLU A 9 10.64 2.40 -7.87
C GLU A 9 10.27 3.29 -9.07
N ILE A 10 10.84 4.49 -9.11
CA ILE A 10 10.74 5.41 -10.24
C ILE A 10 12.03 5.38 -11.07
N ASP A 11 11.98 5.92 -12.29
CA ASP A 11 13.03 5.77 -13.33
C ASP A 11 14.45 6.23 -12.92
N GLU A 12 14.61 6.86 -11.75
CA GLU A 12 15.90 7.32 -11.20
C GLU A 12 16.45 6.42 -10.06
N GLY A 13 15.83 5.26 -9.82
CA GLY A 13 16.20 4.35 -8.72
C GLY A 13 15.77 4.87 -7.34
N GLU A 14 15.03 5.97 -7.30
CA GLU A 14 14.36 6.46 -6.10
C GLU A 14 13.12 5.63 -5.81
N THR A 15 12.83 5.43 -4.52
CA THR A 15 11.64 4.72 -4.07
C THR A 15 10.67 5.72 -3.45
N GLU A 16 9.46 5.82 -4.01
CA GLU A 16 8.43 6.74 -3.53
C GLU A 16 7.24 5.98 -2.92
N VAL A 17 6.62 6.57 -1.88
CA VAL A 17 5.37 6.06 -1.34
C VAL A 17 4.20 6.49 -2.21
N VAL A 18 3.48 5.52 -2.76
CA VAL A 18 2.30 5.78 -3.61
C VAL A 18 0.98 5.65 -2.85
N ALA A 19 0.97 4.91 -1.74
CA ALA A 19 -0.17 4.82 -0.84
C ALA A 19 0.26 4.42 0.58
N TYR A 20 -0.48 4.90 1.57
CA TYR A 20 -0.44 4.37 2.94
C TYR A 20 -1.66 3.47 3.17
N GLY A 21 -1.54 2.49 4.05
CA GLY A 21 -2.65 1.59 4.34
C GLY A 21 -2.67 1.01 5.74
N LEU A 22 -3.83 0.45 6.07
CA LEU A 22 -4.10 -0.25 7.32
C LEU A 22 -4.65 -1.63 6.99
N GLU A 23 -4.02 -2.67 7.54
CA GLU A 23 -4.58 -4.01 7.58
C GLU A 23 -5.44 -4.15 8.83
N LEU A 24 -6.74 -4.38 8.59
CA LEU A 24 -7.74 -4.57 9.62
C LEU A 24 -7.62 -5.98 10.24
N PRO A 25 -8.15 -6.20 11.46
CA PRO A 25 -8.09 -7.52 12.10
C PRO A 25 -8.69 -8.66 11.29
N THR A 26 -9.58 -8.35 10.33
CA THR A 26 -10.19 -9.32 9.42
C THR A 26 -9.28 -9.73 8.26
N GLY A 27 -8.08 -9.17 8.15
CA GLY A 27 -7.15 -9.38 7.03
C GLY A 27 -7.44 -8.50 5.79
N ILE A 28 -8.56 -7.78 5.79
CA ILE A 28 -8.89 -6.77 4.77
C ILE A 28 -7.97 -5.57 4.94
N ALA A 29 -7.61 -4.92 3.83
CA ALA A 29 -6.82 -3.69 3.86
C ALA A 29 -7.60 -2.50 3.31
N ALA A 30 -7.31 -1.33 3.86
CA ALA A 30 -7.71 -0.04 3.30
C ALA A 30 -6.47 0.77 2.98
N THR A 31 -6.47 1.51 1.87
CA THR A 31 -5.37 2.38 1.46
C THR A 31 -5.86 3.79 1.20
N VAL A 32 -5.00 4.77 1.44
CA VAL A 32 -5.12 6.14 0.96
C VAL A 32 -3.94 6.37 0.03
N GLY A 33 -4.22 6.44 -1.27
CA GLY A 33 -3.25 6.76 -2.30
C GLY A 33 -2.88 8.23 -2.26
N VAL A 34 -1.59 8.53 -2.49
CA VAL A 34 -1.08 9.91 -2.58
C VAL A 34 -1.71 10.65 -3.76
N VAL A 35 -1.95 9.92 -4.86
CA VAL A 35 -2.59 10.46 -6.08
C VAL A 35 -3.99 9.89 -6.34
N GLN A 36 -4.25 8.62 -5.96
CA GLN A 36 -5.43 7.86 -6.40
C GLN A 36 -6.55 7.70 -5.35
N GLY A 37 -6.56 8.50 -4.29
CA GLY A 37 -7.65 8.50 -3.31
C GLY A 37 -7.79 7.19 -2.51
N PHE A 38 -8.99 6.91 -1.99
CA PHE A 38 -9.21 5.78 -1.08
C PHE A 38 -9.47 4.45 -1.81
N GLY A 39 -8.84 3.37 -1.34
CA GLY A 39 -9.03 2.01 -1.86
C GLY A 39 -9.35 1.00 -0.75
N ARG A 40 -10.18 0.00 -1.06
CA ARG A 40 -10.47 -1.15 -0.19
C ARG A 40 -10.05 -2.43 -0.89
N TRP A 41 -9.34 -3.30 -0.17
CA TRP A 41 -8.68 -4.47 -0.71
C TRP A 41 -8.91 -5.70 0.13
N GLN A 42 -8.89 -6.87 -0.51
CA GLN A 42 -9.02 -8.15 0.19
C GLN A 42 -7.87 -8.43 1.16
N SER A 43 -6.68 -7.88 0.89
CA SER A 43 -5.52 -7.89 1.77
C SER A 43 -4.49 -6.84 1.35
N ALA A 44 -3.52 -6.53 2.22
CA ALA A 44 -2.45 -5.59 1.90
C ALA A 44 -1.61 -6.05 0.70
N ARG A 45 -1.37 -7.37 0.58
CA ARG A 45 -0.67 -7.96 -0.57
C ARG A 45 -1.47 -7.86 -1.87
N ASN A 46 -2.80 -7.95 -1.79
CA ASN A 46 -3.66 -7.75 -2.96
C ASN A 46 -3.57 -6.29 -3.46
N ALA A 47 -3.58 -5.33 -2.54
CA ALA A 47 -3.38 -3.91 -2.85
C ALA A 47 -2.04 -3.66 -3.55
N ALA A 48 -0.95 -4.15 -2.96
CA ALA A 48 0.40 -4.04 -3.53
C ALA A 48 0.48 -4.60 -4.96
N LYS A 49 -0.09 -5.80 -5.19
CA LYS A 49 -0.12 -6.42 -6.52
C LYS A 49 -0.92 -5.59 -7.54
N ARG A 50 -2.07 -5.04 -7.15
CA ARG A 50 -2.93 -4.26 -8.05
C ARG A 50 -2.41 -2.86 -8.33
N LEU A 51 -1.67 -2.30 -7.40
CA LEU A 51 -1.01 -1.02 -7.53
C LEU A 51 0.43 -1.16 -8.03
N HIS A 52 0.87 -2.34 -8.48
CA HIS A 52 2.24 -2.56 -8.98
C HIS A 52 3.30 -1.98 -8.04
N SER A 53 3.14 -2.22 -6.74
CA SER A 53 3.95 -1.63 -5.67
C SER A 53 4.47 -2.71 -4.74
N ASP A 54 5.53 -2.40 -4.02
CA ASP A 54 6.04 -3.22 -2.92
C ASP A 54 5.33 -2.88 -1.60
N LEU A 55 5.14 -3.90 -0.76
CA LEU A 55 4.48 -3.79 0.53
C LEU A 55 5.50 -3.67 1.65
N VAL A 56 5.50 -2.54 2.36
CA VAL A 56 6.37 -2.29 3.51
C VAL A 56 5.54 -2.16 4.77
N TRP A 57 5.74 -3.03 5.76
CA TRP A 57 5.08 -2.92 7.06
C TRP A 57 5.73 -1.85 7.92
N LEU A 58 4.92 -0.98 8.53
CA LEU A 58 5.40 0.06 9.42
C LEU A 58 5.39 -0.48 10.87
N THR A 59 6.48 -0.26 11.59
CA THR A 59 6.67 -0.66 13.00
C THR A 59 6.03 0.31 13.97
#